data_AF-A0A927UHY2-F1
#
_entry.id   AF-A0A927UHY2-F1
#
_cell.length_a   1.000
_cell.length_b   1.000
_cell.length_c   1.000
_cell.angle_alpha   90.00
_cell.angle_beta   90.00
_cell.angle_gamma   90.00
#
_symmetry.space_group_name_H-M   'P 1'
#
loop_
_entity.id
_entity.type
_entity.pdbx_description
1 polymer ?
#
loop_
_entity_poly.entity_id
_entity_poly.type
_entity_poly.pdbx_seq_one_letter_code
_entity_poly.pdbx_strand_id
1 'polypeptide(L)'
;MFLGLTLKKTSNINYHGATEVVLELEDYIAGCVAQEIGDAHLEACKAQAIAARTNCQPYILNNKMASDQSSTFQAYEGSKAKYPNPNKAAQETKSMVLIYNGKIALPASFSANNGGKMTSSAERWGGTRNWLISKEDPYDVGQKTGHGVGMS
;
A
#
# COMPACT_ATOMS: atom_id res chain seq x y z
N MET A 1 2.42 -3.85 16.80
CA MET A 1 2.28 -5.01 15.87
C MET A 1 3.42 -4.85 14.91
N PHE A 2 4.17 -5.91 14.60
CA PHE A 2 5.42 -5.77 13.84
C PHE A 2 5.31 -6.39 12.45
N LEU A 3 6.12 -5.88 11.53
CA LEU A 3 6.33 -6.47 10.20
C LEU A 3 7.83 -6.72 10.00
N GLY A 4 8.18 -7.95 9.65
CA GLY A 4 9.53 -8.28 9.18
C GLY A 4 9.71 -7.90 7.71
N LEU A 5 10.85 -7.32 7.36
CA LEU A 5 11.20 -6.91 6.01
C LEU A 5 12.58 -7.42 5.61
N THR A 6 12.66 -8.02 4.42
CA THR A 6 13.90 -8.24 3.69
C THR A 6 14.12 -7.05 2.77
N LEU A 7 15.11 -6.22 3.09
CA LEU A 7 15.47 -5.02 2.34
C LEU A 7 16.42 -5.38 1.20
N LYS A 8 16.04 -4.97 -0.02
CA LYS A 8 16.84 -5.17 -1.23
C LYS A 8 17.21 -3.84 -1.89
N LYS A 9 16.54 -2.73 -1.55
CA LYS A 9 16.95 -1.41 -2.05
C LYS A 9 18.14 -0.90 -1.24
N THR A 10 19.19 -0.48 -1.94
CA THR A 10 20.39 0.10 -1.30
C THR A 10 20.07 1.31 -0.43
N SER A 11 19.07 2.14 -0.79
CA SER A 11 18.65 3.27 0.04
C SER A 11 18.15 2.82 1.42
N ASN A 12 17.28 1.81 1.46
CA ASN A 12 16.74 1.27 2.70
C ASN A 12 17.81 0.51 3.50
N ILE A 13 18.67 -0.27 2.83
CA ILE A 13 19.78 -0.96 3.49
C ILE A 13 20.71 0.06 4.18
N ASN A 14 21.05 1.15 3.50
CA ASN A 14 21.89 2.20 4.07
C ASN A 14 21.18 2.94 5.21
N TYR A 15 19.87 3.19 5.09
CA TYR A 15 19.09 3.89 6.11
C TYR A 15 18.96 3.07 7.40
N HIS A 16 18.74 1.75 7.27
CA HIS A 16 18.55 0.85 8.43
C HIS A 16 19.85 0.20 8.90
N GLY A 17 20.91 0.19 8.08
CA GLY A 17 22.16 -0.49 8.37
C GLY A 17 22.09 -2.02 8.32
N ALA A 18 21.04 -2.59 7.72
CA ALA A 18 20.80 -4.03 7.67
C ALA A 18 20.01 -4.46 6.41
N THR A 19 20.10 -5.74 6.05
CA THR A 19 19.32 -6.34 4.96
C THR A 19 18.02 -6.98 5.45
N GLU A 20 17.89 -7.22 6.76
CA GLU A 20 16.67 -7.72 7.39
C GLU A 20 16.36 -6.86 8.60
N VAL A 21 15.11 -6.39 8.70
CA VAL A 21 14.66 -5.55 9.80
C VAL A 21 13.28 -5.97 10.26
N VAL A 22 12.97 -5.66 11.53
CA VAL A 22 11.62 -5.77 12.08
C VAL A 22 11.20 -4.38 12.51
N LEU A 23 10.10 -3.88 11.94
CA LEU A 23 9.59 -2.54 12.21
C LEU A 23 8.24 -2.61 12.90
N GLU A 24 7.91 -1.60 13.71
CA GLU A 24 6.52 -1.35 14.05
C GLU A 24 5.72 -1.14 12.76
N LEU A 25 4.55 -1.77 12.69
CA LEU A 25 3.75 -1.78 11.47
C LEU A 25 3.40 -0.35 11.04
N GLU A 26 3.09 0.54 11.97
CA GLU A 26 2.69 1.90 11.65
C GLU A 26 3.84 2.74 11.06
N ASP A 27 5.09 2.49 11.47
CA ASP A 27 6.26 3.15 10.89
C ASP A 27 6.51 2.65 9.46
N TYR A 28 6.30 1.35 9.24
CA TYR A 28 6.33 0.77 7.89
C TYR A 28 5.24 1.37 6.99
N ILE A 29 4.01 1.46 7.49
CA ILE A 29 2.87 2.02 6.74
C ILE A 29 3.12 3.49 6.40
N ALA A 30 3.66 4.29 7.33
CA ALA A 30 4.03 5.68 7.03
C ALA A 30 5.07 5.76 5.90
N GLY A 31 6.10 4.90 5.93
CA GLY A 31 7.11 4.83 4.88
C GLY A 31 6.56 4.35 3.53
N CYS A 32 5.60 3.43 3.52
CA CYS A 32 4.93 2.99 2.29
C CYS A 32 4.06 4.11 1.70
N VAL A 33 3.18 4.72 2.51
CA VAL A 33 2.32 5.83 2.05
C VAL A 33 3.16 6.99 1.50
N ALA A 34 4.22 7.37 2.21
CA ALA A 34 5.12 8.43 1.77
C ALA A 34 5.85 8.09 0.46
N GLN A 35 6.14 6.82 0.21
CA GLN A 35 6.77 6.37 -1.03
C GLN A 35 5.79 6.33 -2.20
N GLU A 36 4.55 5.94 -1.97
CA GLU A 36 3.52 5.81 -3.02
C GLU A 36 2.92 7.15 -3.43
N ILE A 37 2.55 8.01 -2.46
CA ILE A 37 1.80 9.25 -2.72
C ILE A 37 2.38 10.50 -2.05
N GLY A 38 3.57 10.41 -1.44
CA GLY A 38 4.23 11.57 -0.82
C GLY A 38 3.45 12.12 0.38
N ASP A 39 3.50 13.45 0.55
CA ASP A 39 2.76 14.19 1.60
C ASP A 39 1.41 14.73 1.06
N ALA A 40 0.64 13.84 0.42
CA ALA A 40 -0.66 14.18 -0.15
C ALA A 40 -1.68 14.62 0.92
N HIS A 41 -2.90 14.96 0.47
CA HIS A 41 -3.99 15.31 1.37
C HIS A 41 -4.24 14.19 2.41
N LEU A 42 -4.47 14.56 3.67
CA LEU A 42 -4.53 13.62 4.79
C LEU A 42 -5.49 12.45 4.55
N GLU A 43 -6.67 12.71 3.99
CA GLU A 43 -7.66 11.67 3.71
C GLU A 43 -7.21 10.68 2.61
N ALA A 44 -6.42 11.12 1.62
CA ALA A 44 -5.80 10.23 0.64
C ALA A 44 -4.71 9.36 1.30
N CYS A 45 -3.89 9.97 2.17
CA CYS A 45 -2.92 9.23 2.99
C CYS A 45 -3.59 8.19 3.90
N LYS A 46 -4.76 8.49 4.47
CA LYS A 46 -5.53 7.53 5.29
C LYS A 46 -6.04 6.36 4.46
N ALA A 47 -6.61 6.62 3.29
CA ALA A 47 -7.05 5.55 2.38
C ALA A 47 -5.87 4.64 1.99
N GLN A 48 -4.73 5.23 1.62
CA GLN A 48 -3.51 4.50 1.27
C GLN A 48 -2.96 3.71 2.47
N ALA A 49 -2.98 4.28 3.68
CA ALA A 49 -2.52 3.60 4.89
C ALA A 49 -3.34 2.33 5.18
N ILE A 50 -4.67 2.42 5.04
CA ILE A 50 -5.57 1.28 5.23
C ILE A 50 -5.32 0.20 4.16
N ALA A 51 -5.16 0.59 2.89
CA ALA A 51 -4.88 -0.36 1.80
C ALA A 51 -3.51 -1.05 1.98
N ALA A 52 -2.46 -0.28 2.27
CA ALA A 52 -1.12 -0.78 2.57
C ALA A 52 -1.14 -1.78 3.74
N ARG A 53 -1.83 -1.44 4.84
CA ARG A 53 -1.95 -2.29 6.04
C ARG A 53 -2.74 -3.57 5.77
N THR A 54 -3.76 -3.49 4.92
CA THR A 54 -4.53 -4.66 4.47
C THR A 54 -3.60 -5.64 3.74
N ASN A 55 -2.75 -5.16 2.83
CA ASN A 55 -1.81 -6.00 2.09
C ASN A 55 -0.71 -6.62 2.98
N CYS A 56 -0.40 -6.05 4.15
CA CYS A 56 0.53 -6.63 5.11
C CYS A 56 -0.05 -7.85 5.86
N GLN A 57 -1.38 -8.01 5.91
CA GLN A 57 -2.02 -9.01 6.77
C GLN A 57 -1.54 -10.46 6.51
N PRO A 58 -1.38 -10.94 5.26
CA PRO A 58 -0.86 -12.28 5.02
C PRO A 58 0.56 -12.51 5.55
N TYR A 59 1.39 -11.47 5.62
CA TYR A 59 2.75 -11.57 6.11
C TYR A 59 2.77 -11.61 7.63
N ILE A 60 1.99 -10.74 8.27
CA ILE A 60 1.84 -10.67 9.72
C ILE A 60 1.24 -11.96 10.27
N LEU A 61 0.11 -12.42 9.70
CA LEU A 61 -0.62 -13.59 10.21
C LEU A 61 0.15 -14.91 10.02
N ASN A 62 1.05 -14.98 9.05
CA ASN A 62 1.86 -16.18 8.78
C ASN A 62 3.32 -16.04 9.24
N ASN A 63 3.67 -14.98 9.99
CA ASN A 63 5.05 -14.68 10.40
C ASN A 63 6.06 -14.74 9.24
N LYS A 64 5.70 -14.17 8.08
CA LYS A 64 6.57 -14.09 6.89
C LYS A 64 7.20 -12.71 6.79
N MET A 65 8.41 -12.66 6.22
CA MET A 65 9.05 -11.41 5.84
C MET A 65 8.47 -10.87 4.53
N ALA A 66 8.14 -9.59 4.52
CA ALA A 66 7.81 -8.83 3.32
C ALA A 66 9.08 -8.30 2.62
N SER A 67 8.94 -7.81 1.40
CA SER A 67 10.04 -7.23 0.59
C SER A 67 9.81 -5.73 0.41
N ASP A 68 10.86 -4.94 0.27
CA ASP A 68 10.75 -3.51 -0.07
C ASP A 68 10.74 -3.23 -1.59
N GLN A 69 10.77 -4.29 -2.41
CA GLN A 69 10.68 -4.21 -3.87
C GLN A 69 9.23 -4.20 -4.36
N SER A 70 8.89 -3.15 -5.11
CA SER A 70 7.55 -2.91 -5.67
C SER A 70 7.08 -3.99 -6.66
N SER A 71 8.00 -4.75 -7.26
CA SER A 71 7.67 -5.88 -8.14
C SER A 71 7.15 -7.11 -7.39
N THR A 72 7.43 -7.20 -6.09
CA THR A 72 7.10 -8.36 -5.24
C THR A 72 6.16 -8.01 -4.10
N PHE A 73 6.13 -6.74 -3.69
CA PHE A 73 5.28 -6.22 -2.62
C PHE A 73 5.05 -4.71 -2.81
N GLN A 74 4.53 -4.02 -1.80
CA GLN A 74 4.34 -2.56 -1.85
C GLN A 74 5.68 -1.81 -1.72
N ALA A 75 5.81 -0.63 -2.31
CA ALA A 75 7.04 0.14 -2.23
C ALA A 75 7.24 0.70 -0.82
N TYR A 76 8.46 0.63 -0.30
CA TYR A 76 8.84 1.20 0.99
C TYR A 76 10.09 2.07 0.86
N GLU A 77 10.11 3.19 1.57
CA GLU A 77 11.28 4.07 1.73
C GLU A 77 11.29 4.67 3.14
N GLY A 78 12.17 4.16 4.01
CA GLY A 78 12.24 4.57 5.41
C GLY A 78 12.59 6.04 5.61
N SER A 79 13.47 6.58 4.75
CA SER A 79 13.90 7.99 4.81
C SER A 79 12.78 9.01 4.55
N LYS A 80 11.68 8.57 3.93
CA LYS A 80 10.50 9.39 3.63
C LYS A 80 9.44 9.35 4.73
N ALA A 81 9.59 8.51 5.75
CA ALA A 81 8.70 8.46 6.91
C ALA A 81 8.80 9.71 7.82
N LYS A 82 9.34 10.84 7.32
CA LYS A 82 9.35 12.16 7.97
C LYS A 82 8.20 13.06 7.54
N TYR A 83 7.44 12.67 6.52
CA TYR A 83 6.29 13.46 6.05
C TYR A 83 5.14 13.45 7.07
N PRO A 84 4.55 14.62 7.39
CA PRO A 84 3.56 14.73 8.46
C PRO A 84 2.26 13.96 8.15
N ASN A 85 1.72 14.06 6.93
CA ASN A 85 0.43 13.44 6.62
C ASN A 85 0.51 11.90 6.58
N PRO A 86 1.53 11.25 5.97
CA PRO A 86 1.69 9.80 6.06
C PRO A 86 1.80 9.27 7.50
N ASN A 87 2.55 9.94 8.36
CA ASN A 87 2.65 9.56 9.78
C ASN A 87 1.31 9.71 10.49
N LYS A 88 0.67 10.87 10.33
CA LYS A 88 -0.63 11.15 10.93
C LYS A 88 -1.69 10.16 10.44
N ALA A 89 -1.71 9.85 9.14
CA ALA A 89 -2.62 8.90 8.54
C ALA A 89 -2.41 7.47 9.05
N ALA A 90 -1.15 7.01 9.16
CA ALA A 90 -0.84 5.70 9.73
C ALA A 90 -1.38 5.59 11.17
N GLN A 91 -1.12 6.60 12.00
CA GLN A 91 -1.57 6.61 13.40
C GLN A 91 -3.09 6.75 13.54
N GLU A 92 -3.74 7.66 12.82
CA GLU A 92 -5.20 7.86 12.91
C GLU A 92 -6.01 6.67 12.36
N THR A 93 -5.41 5.85 11.49
CA THR A 93 -6.03 4.63 10.94
C THR A 93 -5.47 3.36 11.55
N LYS A 94 -4.81 3.46 12.71
CA LYS A 94 -4.14 2.33 13.35
C LYS A 94 -5.07 1.12 13.46
N SER A 95 -4.58 -0.04 13.05
CA SER A 95 -5.33 -1.31 13.01
C SER A 95 -6.54 -1.37 12.08
N MET A 96 -6.84 -0.32 11.30
CA MET A 96 -7.89 -0.37 10.29
C MET A 96 -7.39 -1.11 9.05
N VAL A 97 -8.22 -2.06 8.58
CA VAL A 97 -8.00 -2.87 7.36
C VAL A 97 -9.32 -3.00 6.60
N LEU A 98 -9.23 -3.27 5.29
CA LEU A 98 -10.41 -3.51 4.45
C LEU A 98 -10.96 -4.92 4.69
N ILE A 99 -12.26 -5.00 4.97
CA ILE A 99 -13.00 -6.26 5.14
C ILE A 99 -14.12 -6.32 4.11
N TYR A 100 -14.29 -7.49 3.49
CA TYR A 100 -15.41 -7.81 2.61
C TYR A 100 -15.99 -9.16 3.03
N ASN A 101 -17.30 -9.21 3.32
CA ASN A 101 -18.02 -10.40 3.79
C ASN A 101 -17.31 -11.12 4.97
N GLY A 102 -16.88 -10.35 5.96
CA GLY A 102 -16.21 -10.87 7.16
C GLY A 102 -14.78 -11.38 6.96
N LYS A 103 -14.21 -11.22 5.76
CA LYS A 103 -12.83 -11.62 5.43
C LYS A 103 -12.00 -10.41 5.02
N ILE A 104 -10.70 -10.46 5.26
CA ILE A 104 -9.75 -9.43 4.82
C ILE A 104 -9.79 -9.34 3.29
N ALA A 105 -10.05 -8.14 2.76
CA ALA A 105 -10.21 -7.89 1.33
C ALA A 105 -8.84 -7.84 0.64
N LEU A 106 -8.38 -8.98 0.11
CA LEU A 106 -7.04 -9.14 -0.46
C LEU A 106 -7.06 -9.54 -1.95
N PRO A 107 -6.31 -8.85 -2.83
CA PRO A 107 -5.48 -7.67 -2.56
C PRO A 107 -6.33 -6.40 -2.37
N ALA A 108 -5.76 -5.44 -1.63
CA ALA A 108 -6.17 -4.05 -1.61
C ALA A 108 -5.32 -3.29 -2.63
N SER A 109 -5.67 -3.40 -3.91
CA SER A 109 -4.87 -2.88 -5.02
C SER A 109 -4.97 -1.36 -5.15
N PHE A 110 -3.87 -0.75 -5.59
CA PHE A 110 -3.75 0.67 -5.88
C PHE A 110 -2.76 0.93 -7.02
N SER A 111 -2.94 2.02 -7.78
CA SER A 111 -2.05 2.41 -8.88
C SER A 111 -1.94 3.93 -9.00
N ALA A 112 -0.94 4.44 -9.73
CA ALA A 112 -0.68 5.88 -9.78
C ALA A 112 -1.72 6.69 -10.57
N ASN A 113 -2.27 6.13 -11.65
CA ASN A 113 -3.34 6.79 -12.41
C ASN A 113 -4.16 5.74 -13.18
N ASN A 114 -5.49 5.78 -13.11
CA ASN A 114 -6.39 4.84 -13.76
C ASN A 114 -6.90 5.30 -15.14
N GLY A 115 -6.67 6.57 -15.51
CA GLY A 115 -7.01 7.13 -16.82
C GLY A 115 -8.49 7.52 -16.96
N GLY A 116 -9.17 7.80 -15.84
CA GLY A 116 -10.57 8.20 -15.81
C GLY A 116 -11.54 7.07 -15.50
N LYS A 117 -11.04 5.83 -15.39
CA LYS A 117 -11.86 4.64 -15.14
C LYS A 117 -11.04 3.53 -14.51
N MET A 118 -11.53 3.00 -13.39
CA MET A 118 -10.95 1.84 -12.73
C MET A 118 -11.10 0.59 -13.60
N THR A 119 -10.06 -0.24 -13.62
CA THR A 119 -10.06 -1.57 -14.24
C THR A 119 -10.51 -2.62 -13.21
N SER A 120 -11.35 -3.56 -13.62
CA SER A 120 -11.75 -4.66 -12.71
C SER A 120 -10.63 -5.69 -12.55
N SER A 121 -10.63 -6.44 -11.43
CA SER A 121 -9.68 -7.55 -11.28
C SER A 121 -9.88 -8.65 -12.32
N ALA A 122 -11.14 -8.89 -12.71
CA ALA A 122 -11.51 -9.90 -13.71
C ALA A 122 -10.92 -9.56 -15.09
N GLU A 123 -10.95 -8.29 -15.48
CA GLU A 123 -10.37 -7.81 -16.73
C GLU A 123 -8.84 -7.84 -16.71
N ARG A 124 -8.22 -7.39 -15.62
CA ARG A 124 -6.76 -7.23 -15.57
C ARG A 124 -6.00 -8.53 -15.32
N TRP A 125 -6.51 -9.39 -14.44
CA TRP A 125 -5.80 -10.56 -13.92
C TRP A 125 -6.64 -11.85 -13.96
N GLY A 126 -7.89 -11.78 -14.40
CA GLY A 126 -8.83 -12.85 -14.19
C GLY A 126 -9.25 -13.00 -12.72
N GLY A 127 -10.32 -13.76 -12.51
CA GLY A 127 -10.91 -13.99 -11.19
C GLY A 127 -11.65 -12.77 -10.64
N THR A 128 -12.89 -12.99 -10.24
CA THR A 128 -13.74 -11.93 -9.68
C THR A 128 -13.37 -11.66 -8.23
N ARG A 129 -13.06 -10.40 -7.92
CA ARG A 129 -12.97 -9.86 -6.57
C ARG A 129 -13.99 -8.74 -6.48
N ASN A 130 -15.03 -8.95 -5.68
CA ASN A 130 -16.19 -8.05 -5.65
C ASN A 130 -15.88 -6.64 -5.14
N TRP A 131 -14.73 -6.43 -4.50
CA TRP A 131 -14.23 -5.11 -4.09
C TRP A 131 -13.29 -4.45 -5.09
N LEU A 132 -12.93 -5.13 -6.19
CA LEU A 132 -12.08 -4.61 -7.27
C LEU A 132 -12.85 -4.64 -8.60
N ILE A 133 -13.89 -3.83 -8.67
CA ILE A 133 -14.76 -3.68 -9.83
C ILE A 133 -14.36 -2.47 -10.68
N SER A 134 -14.82 -2.44 -11.93
CA SER A 134 -14.67 -1.26 -12.77
C SER A 134 -15.70 -0.20 -12.37
N LYS A 135 -15.26 1.05 -12.28
CA LYS A 135 -16.08 2.22 -11.99
C LYS A 135 -15.46 3.43 -12.68
N GLU A 136 -16.29 4.36 -13.14
CA GLU A 136 -15.81 5.65 -13.63
C GLU A 136 -15.13 6.43 -12.49
N ASP A 137 -14.02 7.08 -12.81
CA ASP A 137 -13.27 7.93 -11.90
C ASP A 137 -12.94 9.26 -12.58
N PRO A 138 -13.85 10.24 -12.51
CA PRO A 138 -13.67 11.51 -13.22
C PRO A 138 -12.54 12.37 -12.65
N TYR A 139 -11.95 11.99 -11.51
CA TYR A 139 -10.91 12.77 -10.84
C TYR A 139 -9.49 12.38 -11.27
N ASP A 140 -9.33 11.25 -11.96
CA ASP A 140 -8.03 10.69 -12.31
C ASP A 140 -7.86 10.48 -13.83
N VAL A 141 -8.42 11.43 -14.59
CA VAL A 141 -8.32 11.50 -16.05
C VAL A 141 -6.88 11.77 -16.49
N GLY A 142 -6.45 11.14 -17.58
CA GLY A 142 -5.11 11.32 -18.13
C GLY A 142 -4.45 10.02 -18.58
N GLN A 143 -3.12 10.02 -18.61
CA GLN A 143 -2.36 8.84 -19.00
C GLN A 143 -2.36 7.81 -17.86
N LYS A 144 -3.09 6.71 -18.09
CA LYS A 144 -3.10 5.55 -17.20
C LYS A 144 -1.67 5.08 -16.90
N THR A 145 -1.34 5.03 -15.61
CA THR A 145 -0.03 4.63 -15.11
C THR A 145 -0.20 3.56 -14.03
N GLY A 146 0.29 2.36 -14.33
CA GLY A 146 0.06 1.17 -13.51
C GLY A 146 -1.13 0.34 -14.01
N HIS A 147 -1.71 -0.49 -13.13
CA HIS A 147 -2.73 -1.46 -13.54
C HIS A 147 -4.15 -0.89 -13.63
N GLY A 148 -4.45 0.22 -12.94
CA GLY A 148 -5.79 0.82 -12.86
C GLY A 148 -6.81 0.07 -12.00
N VAL A 149 -6.43 -1.07 -11.42
CA VAL A 149 -7.28 -1.83 -10.48
C VAL A 149 -7.22 -1.23 -9.08
N GLY A 150 -8.39 -0.96 -8.50
CA GLY A 150 -8.50 -0.38 -7.16
C GLY A 150 -8.26 1.12 -7.16
N MET A 151 -7.79 1.66 -6.04
CA MET A 151 -7.63 3.11 -5.86
C MET A 151 -6.50 3.69 -6.73
N SER A 152 -6.63 4.96 -7.09
CA SER A 152 -5.55 5.78 -7.68
C SER A 152 -5.61 7.22 -7.22
#